data_AF-A0A973Z1V7-F1
#
_entry.id   AF-A0A973Z1V7-F1
#
_cell.length_a   1.000
_cell.length_b   1.000
_cell.length_c   1.000
_cell.angle_alpha   90.00
_cell.angle_beta   90.00
_cell.angle_gamma   90.00
#
_symmetry.space_group_name_H-M   'P 1'
#
loop_
_entity.id
_entity.type
_entity.pdbx_description
1 polymer ?
#
loop_
_entity_poly.entity_id
_entity_poly.type
_entity_poly.pdbx_seq_one_letter_code
_entity_poly.pdbx_strand_id
1 'polypeptide(L)'
;MERRAGWVARVPDSLWSRLEVVAALEARDIASLLALLRRYAGYSQNDIAGVTGIAQGRISEYMRRRRLPTLDTIERIADGVGMPPDSRRRLGLAPEPR
;
A
#
# COMPACT_ATOMS: atom_id res chain seq x y z
N MET A 1 -24.56 -9.59 -7.03
CA MET A 1 -23.38 -8.92 -6.44
C MET A 1 -22.35 -8.81 -7.54
N GLU A 2 -22.47 -7.75 -8.33
CA GLU A 2 -21.75 -7.57 -9.59
C GLU A 2 -20.38 -6.94 -9.29
N ARG A 3 -19.32 -7.68 -9.60
CA ARG A 3 -17.93 -7.23 -9.44
C ARG A 3 -17.71 -6.12 -10.47
N ARG A 4 -17.64 -4.85 -10.01
CA ARG A 4 -17.30 -3.75 -10.92
C ARG A 4 -15.93 -4.00 -11.54
N ALA A 5 -15.91 -3.99 -12.88
CA ALA A 5 -14.70 -3.92 -13.69
C ALA A 5 -13.80 -2.77 -13.20
N GLY A 6 -12.54 -3.09 -12.91
CA GLY A 6 -11.56 -2.13 -12.37
C GLY A 6 -10.51 -2.72 -11.44
N TRP A 7 -10.40 -4.05 -11.31
CA TRP A 7 -9.26 -4.65 -10.58
C TRP A 7 -7.98 -4.40 -11.36
N VAL A 8 -7.22 -3.40 -10.93
CA VAL A 8 -5.82 -3.28 -11.31
C VAL A 8 -5.06 -4.25 -10.40
N ALA A 9 -4.66 -5.40 -10.96
CA ALA A 9 -3.88 -6.42 -10.25
C ALA A 9 -2.56 -5.87 -9.67
N ARG A 10 -2.05 -4.76 -10.23
CA ARG A 10 -0.77 -4.15 -9.88
C ARG A 10 -0.81 -2.63 -9.97
N VAL A 11 -0.50 -1.95 -8.87
CA VAL A 11 -0.37 -0.48 -8.82
C VAL A 11 0.47 0.04 -10.01
N PRO A 12 -0.03 0.99 -10.83
CA PRO A 12 0.71 1.48 -11.99
C PRO A 12 2.06 2.10 -11.61
N ASP A 13 3.11 1.84 -12.39
CA ASP A 13 4.47 2.32 -12.09
C ASP A 13 4.56 3.84 -11.95
N SER A 14 3.76 4.58 -12.73
CA SER A 14 3.69 6.05 -12.67
C SER A 14 3.21 6.57 -11.31
N LEU A 15 2.44 5.79 -10.56
CA LEU A 15 1.96 6.16 -9.22
C LEU A 15 3.11 6.26 -8.23
N TRP A 16 4.07 5.34 -8.28
CA TRP A 16 5.23 5.29 -7.36
C TRP A 16 6.16 6.50 -7.49
N SER A 17 6.11 7.19 -8.63
CA SER A 17 6.91 8.39 -8.90
C SER A 17 6.20 9.69 -8.52
N ARG A 18 4.93 9.66 -8.09
CA ARG A 18 4.20 10.86 -7.67
C ARG A 18 4.80 11.45 -6.39
N LEU A 19 5.02 12.76 -6.37
CA LEU A 19 5.62 13.48 -5.22
C LEU A 19 4.96 13.12 -3.87
N GLU A 20 3.63 13.05 -3.83
CA GLU A 20 2.88 12.69 -2.61
C GLU A 20 3.20 11.27 -2.12
N VAL A 21 3.39 10.32 -3.05
CA VAL A 21 3.74 8.93 -2.75
C VAL A 21 5.19 8.86 -2.27
N VAL A 22 6.10 9.55 -2.95
CA VAL A 22 7.52 9.64 -2.54
C VAL A 22 7.62 10.19 -1.11
N ALA A 23 6.95 11.30 -0.83
CA ALA A 23 6.94 11.91 0.49
C ALA A 23 6.38 10.96 1.57
N ALA A 24 5.29 10.24 1.27
CA ALA A 24 4.74 9.26 2.20
C ALA A 24 5.70 8.09 2.48
N LEU A 25 6.43 7.62 1.45
CA LEU A 25 7.43 6.55 1.60
C LEU A 25 8.62 7.00 2.46
N GLU A 26 9.17 8.18 2.18
CA GLU A 26 10.31 8.74 2.92
C GLU A 26 9.95 9.04 4.39
N ALA A 27 8.74 9.52 4.64
CA ALA A 27 8.22 9.74 5.99
C ALA A 27 7.77 8.43 6.68
N ARG A 28 7.78 7.29 5.98
CA ARG A 28 7.22 6.01 6.41
C ARG A 28 5.77 6.10 6.89
N ASP A 29 5.00 7.01 6.29
CA ASP A 29 3.59 7.23 6.62
C ASP A 29 2.69 6.24 5.86
N ILE A 30 2.49 5.07 6.46
CA ILE A 30 1.65 4.01 5.90
C ILE A 30 0.19 4.44 5.76
N ALA A 31 -0.32 5.29 6.65
CA ALA A 31 -1.71 5.75 6.55
C ALA A 31 -1.91 6.60 5.28
N SER A 32 -0.95 7.50 5.00
CA SER A 32 -0.95 8.33 3.80
C SER A 32 -0.72 7.48 2.54
N LEU A 33 0.22 6.53 2.56
CA LEU A 33 0.42 5.61 1.45
C LEU A 33 -0.86 4.85 1.08
N LEU A 34 -1.54 4.25 2.06
CA LEU A 34 -2.80 3.53 1.83
C LEU A 34 -3.88 4.46 1.26
N ALA A 35 -3.97 5.71 1.73
CA ALA A 35 -4.91 6.68 1.19
C ALA A 35 -4.62 7.03 -0.28
N LEU A 36 -3.35 7.21 -0.64
CA LEU A 36 -2.91 7.50 -2.00
C LEU A 36 -3.17 6.32 -2.96
N LEU A 37 -2.93 5.09 -2.52
CA LEU A 37 -3.27 3.88 -3.30
C LEU A 37 -4.77 3.81 -3.59
N ARG A 38 -5.62 4.09 -2.60
CA ARG A 38 -7.08 4.13 -2.83
C ARG A 38 -7.47 5.24 -3.81
N ARG A 39 -6.90 6.43 -3.64
CA ARG A 39 -7.21 7.60 -4.46
C ARG A 39 -6.81 7.44 -5.92
N TYR A 40 -5.61 6.91 -6.17
CA TYR A 40 -5.02 6.93 -7.50
C TYR A 40 -4.99 5.57 -8.20
N ALA A 41 -4.96 4.46 -7.47
CA ALA A 41 -5.08 3.12 -8.05
C ALA A 41 -6.51 2.55 -7.95
N GLY A 42 -7.44 3.27 -7.32
CA GLY A 42 -8.85 2.88 -7.21
C GLY A 42 -9.12 1.77 -6.20
N TYR A 43 -8.14 1.38 -5.38
CA TYR A 43 -8.35 0.34 -4.38
C TYR A 43 -9.39 0.74 -3.32
N SER A 44 -10.24 -0.22 -2.94
CA SER A 44 -10.97 -0.19 -1.69
C SER A 44 -10.09 -0.74 -0.55
N GLN A 45 -10.52 -0.58 0.70
CA GLN A 45 -9.84 -1.24 1.82
C GLN A 45 -9.93 -2.78 1.73
N ASN A 46 -10.98 -3.29 1.09
CA ASN A 46 -11.14 -4.73 0.86
C ASN A 46 -10.19 -5.24 -0.23
N ASP A 47 -9.92 -4.43 -1.27
CA ASP A 47 -8.91 -4.78 -2.28
C ASP A 47 -7.51 -4.82 -1.66
N ILE A 48 -7.17 -3.81 -0.85
CA ILE A 48 -5.91 -3.78 -0.08
C ILE A 48 -5.83 -5.00 0.83
N ALA A 49 -6.90 -5.35 1.53
CA ALA A 49 -6.95 -6.54 2.37
C ALA A 49 -6.69 -7.82 1.55
N GLY A 50 -7.31 -7.94 0.39
CA GLY A 50 -7.16 -9.09 -0.50
C GLY A 50 -5.72 -9.25 -1.02
N VAL A 51 -5.11 -8.18 -1.50
CA VAL A 51 -3.76 -8.26 -2.10
C VAL A 51 -2.64 -8.39 -1.05
N THR A 52 -2.85 -7.93 0.18
CA THR A 52 -1.85 -8.00 1.28
C THR A 52 -2.09 -9.18 2.25
N GLY A 53 -3.25 -9.82 2.18
CA GLY A 53 -3.73 -10.81 3.14
C GLY A 53 -3.98 -10.25 4.55
N ILE A 54 -4.01 -8.92 4.71
CA ILE A 54 -4.27 -8.25 6.00
C ILE A 54 -5.77 -8.06 6.14
N ALA A 55 -6.34 -8.33 7.32
CA ALA A 55 -7.77 -8.11 7.55
C ALA A 55 -8.19 -6.66 7.27
N GLN A 56 -9.32 -6.45 6.59
CA GLN A 56 -9.79 -5.11 6.22
C GLN A 56 -9.98 -4.18 7.43
N GLY A 57 -10.45 -4.70 8.58
CA GLY A 57 -10.52 -3.94 9.83
C GLY A 57 -9.16 -3.40 10.27
N ARG A 58 -8.09 -4.19 10.12
CA ARG A 58 -6.72 -3.79 10.42
C ARG A 58 -6.20 -2.70 9.46
N ILE A 59 -6.53 -2.81 8.17
CA ILE A 59 -6.27 -1.75 7.17
C ILE A 59 -6.93 -0.44 7.60
N SER A 60 -8.19 -0.50 8.05
CA SER A 60 -8.92 0.67 8.55
C SER A 60 -8.25 1.31 9.78
N GLU A 61 -7.77 0.50 10.73
CA GLU A 61 -7.04 0.98 11.90
C GLU A 61 -5.76 1.73 11.52
N TYR A 62 -4.99 1.19 10.58
CA TYR A 62 -3.77 1.86 10.05
C TYR A 62 -4.11 3.18 9.38
N MET A 63 -5.10 3.19 8.48
CA MET A 63 -5.54 4.42 7.80
C MET A 63 -6.01 5.51 8.77
N ARG A 64 -6.65 5.12 9.88
CA ARG A 64 -7.12 6.02 10.94
C ARG A 64 -6.05 6.35 11.97
N ARG A 65 -4.80 5.90 11.78
CA ARG A 65 -3.68 6.06 12.72
C ARG A 65 -4.00 5.57 14.14
N ARG A 66 -4.93 4.61 14.27
CA ARG A 66 -5.29 3.99 15.56
C ARG A 66 -4.30 2.92 15.98
N ARG A 67 -3.51 2.42 15.03
CA ARG A 67 -2.49 1.40 15.24
C ARG A 67 -1.31 1.66 14.31
N LEU A 68 -0.10 1.44 14.80
CA LEU A 68 1.10 1.43 13.98
C LEU A 68 1.34 0.01 13.41
N PRO A 69 1.67 -0.12 12.11
CA PRO A 69 2.01 -1.41 11.53
C PRO A 69 3.40 -1.88 12.01
N THR A 70 3.56 -3.20 12.14
CA THR A 70 4.87 -3.82 12.38
C THR A 70 5.69 -3.85 11.10
N LEU A 71 6.99 -4.12 11.19
CA LEU A 71 7.83 -4.30 10.00
C LEU A 71 7.29 -5.41 9.07
N ASP A 72 6.93 -6.57 9.62
CA ASP A 72 6.27 -7.66 8.88
C ASP A 72 5.00 -7.20 8.15
N THR A 73 4.17 -6.39 8.81
CA THR A 73 2.97 -5.83 8.16
C THR A 73 3.34 -4.89 7.02
N ILE A 74 4.37 -4.06 7.20
CA ILE A 74 4.83 -3.13 6.16
C ILE A 74 5.38 -3.91 4.96
N GLU A 75 6.17 -4.97 5.18
CA GLU A 75 6.66 -5.86 4.13
C GLU A 75 5.50 -6.50 3.37
N ARG A 76 4.52 -7.08 4.07
CA ARG A 76 3.31 -7.65 3.46
C ARG A 76 2.50 -6.63 2.66
N ILE A 77 2.41 -5.39 3.12
CA ILE A 77 1.78 -4.31 2.36
C ILE A 77 2.56 -4.07 1.07
N ALA A 78 3.88 -3.89 1.17
CA ALA A 78 4.76 -3.60 0.04
C ALA A 78 4.73 -4.73 -1.01
N ASP A 79 4.77 -5.99 -0.57
CA ASP A 79 4.70 -7.17 -1.44
C ASP A 79 3.32 -7.26 -2.13
N GLY A 80 2.25 -7.13 -1.35
CA GLY A 80 0.88 -7.27 -1.85
C GLY A 80 0.50 -6.21 -2.89
N VAL A 81 1.02 -4.99 -2.78
CA VAL A 81 0.77 -3.92 -3.75
C VAL A 81 1.76 -3.91 -4.91
N GLY A 82 2.69 -4.87 -4.95
CA GLY A 82 3.71 -4.97 -6.00
C GLY A 82 4.69 -3.79 -5.99
N MET A 83 5.08 -3.32 -4.81
CA MET A 83 5.93 -2.14 -4.63
C MET A 83 7.30 -2.34 -5.29
N PRO A 84 7.75 -1.43 -6.18
CA PRO A 84 9.01 -1.58 -6.89
C PRO A 84 10.23 -1.38 -5.97
N PRO A 85 11.41 -1.92 -6.32
CA PRO A 85 12.62 -1.88 -5.48
C PRO A 85 13.02 -0.49 -4.98
N ASP A 86 12.91 0.56 -5.81
CA ASP A 86 13.22 1.94 -5.41
C ASP A 86 12.27 2.46 -4.33
N SER A 87 10.99 2.17 -4.44
CA SER A 87 9.98 2.55 -3.44
C SER A 87 10.19 1.79 -2.13
N ARG A 88 10.58 0.51 -2.21
CA ARG A 88 10.95 -0.30 -1.03
C ARG A 88 12.14 0.31 -0.31
N ARG A 89 13.19 0.69 -1.04
CA ARG A 89 14.37 1.38 -0.47
C ARG A 89 14.01 2.69 0.22
N ARG A 90 13.16 3.52 -0.40
CA ARG A 90 12.66 4.77 0.21
C ARG A 90 11.91 4.52 1.51
N LEU A 91 11.15 3.43 1.58
CA LEU A 91 10.44 3.01 2.79
C LEU A 91 11.36 2.38 3.85
N GLY A 92 12.64 2.14 3.53
CA GLY A 92 13.61 1.49 4.40
C GLY A 92 13.50 -0.04 4.42
N LEU A 93 12.92 -0.64 3.39
CA LEU A 93 12.84 -2.10 3.19
C LEU A 93 13.98 -2.59 2.28
N ALA A 94 14.22 -3.89 2.32
CA ALA A 94 15.04 -4.56 1.32
C ALA A 94 14.42 -4.38 -0.09
N PRO A 95 15.23 -4.22 -1.14
CA PRO A 95 14.75 -3.94 -2.50
C PRO A 95 14.00 -5.12 -3.13
N GLU A 96 14.24 -6.34 -2.66
CA GLU A 96 13.57 -7.55 -3.11
C GLU A 96 12.54 -7.99 -2.06
N PRO A 97 11.38 -8.51 -2.49
CA PRO A 97 10.42 -9.16 -1.59
C PRO A 97 11.04 -10.40 -0.94
N ARG A 98 10.51 -10.81 0.21
CA ARG A 98 10.98 -11.98 0.94
C ARG A 98 10.22 -13.24 0.56
#